data_AF-A0A9P9IF23-F1
#
_entry.id   AF-A0A9P9IF23-F1
#
_cell.length_a   1.000
_cell.length_b   1.000
_cell.length_c   1.000
_cell.angle_alpha   90.00
_cell.angle_beta   90.00
_cell.angle_gamma   90.00
#
_symmetry.space_group_name_H-M   'P 1'
#
loop_
_entity.id
_entity.type
_entity.pdbx_description
1 polymer ?
#
loop_
_entity_poly.entity_id
_entity_poly.type
_entity_poly.pdbx_seq_one_letter_code
_entity_poly.pdbx_strand_id
1 'polypeptide(L)'
;RSIEEQLGGALETVLPVGTQITDLPNATWNRRRFVLEKQLHRKKTRSSWIQNHGIFLVELDCDGKELKAALWSCRRCDEAGSPELFGAKATSASISHLR
;
A
#
# COMPACT_ATOMS: atom_id res chain seq x y z
N ARG A 1 -4.96 -12.14 -8.33
CA ARG A 1 -4.90 -10.70 -8.65
C ARG A 1 -4.25 -10.03 -7.48
N SER A 2 -3.06 -9.50 -7.70
CA SER A 2 -2.16 -9.00 -6.66
C SER A 2 -2.62 -7.62 -6.16
N ILE A 3 -2.21 -7.22 -4.96
CA ILE A 3 -2.54 -5.92 -4.37
C ILE A 3 -1.99 -4.78 -5.23
N GLU A 4 -0.74 -4.92 -5.70
CA GLU A 4 -0.09 -3.97 -6.58
C GLU A 4 -0.79 -3.89 -7.94
N GLU A 5 -1.21 -5.01 -8.54
CA GLU A 5 -1.98 -4.99 -9.79
C GLU A 5 -3.29 -4.22 -9.64
N GLN A 6 -4.01 -4.42 -8.53
CA GLN A 6 -5.26 -3.69 -8.25
C GLN A 6 -5.02 -2.18 -8.09
N LEU A 7 -3.86 -1.80 -7.55
CA LEU A 7 -3.46 -0.41 -7.32
C LEU A 7 -2.56 0.14 -8.44
N GLY A 8 -2.25 -0.64 -9.47
CA GLY A 8 -1.26 -0.29 -10.48
C GLY A 8 -1.62 1.00 -11.21
N GLY A 9 -2.88 1.12 -11.63
CA GLY A 9 -3.40 2.36 -12.22
C GLY A 9 -3.40 3.54 -11.24
N ALA A 10 -3.49 3.27 -9.93
CA ALA A 10 -3.48 4.29 -8.89
C ALA A 10 -2.07 4.80 -8.53
N LEU A 11 -1.02 4.04 -8.86
CA LEU A 11 0.35 4.46 -8.60
C LEU A 11 0.71 5.71 -9.41
N GLU A 12 0.18 5.89 -10.61
CA GLU A 12 0.50 7.07 -11.44
C GLU A 12 -0.63 8.09 -11.51
N THR A 13 -1.80 7.75 -10.96
CA THR A 13 -2.97 8.64 -10.98
C THR A 13 -2.81 9.78 -9.99
N VAL A 14 -2.88 11.01 -10.53
CA VAL A 14 -3.08 12.23 -9.75
C VAL A 14 -4.57 12.33 -9.41
N LEU A 15 -4.86 12.31 -8.11
CA LEU A 15 -6.25 12.42 -7.64
C LEU A 15 -6.72 13.87 -7.64
N PRO A 16 -7.97 14.14 -8.06
CA PRO A 16 -8.52 15.49 -8.01
C PRO A 16 -8.58 16.03 -6.58
N VAL A 17 -8.44 17.34 -6.44
CA VAL A 17 -8.53 18.02 -5.15
C VAL A 17 -9.93 17.81 -4.57
N GLY A 18 -10.00 17.29 -3.34
CA GLY A 18 -11.28 16.99 -2.68
C GLY A 18 -11.71 15.51 -2.77
N THR A 19 -10.93 14.64 -3.42
CA THR A 19 -11.19 13.18 -3.41
C THR A 19 -11.28 12.66 -1.97
N GLN A 20 -12.40 12.01 -1.63
CA GLN A 20 -12.63 11.40 -0.33
C GLN A 20 -11.90 10.05 -0.22
N ILE A 21 -11.65 9.60 1.01
CA ILE A 21 -10.95 8.33 1.28
C ILE A 21 -11.68 7.14 0.62
N THR A 22 -13.02 7.18 0.58
CA THR A 22 -13.88 6.17 -0.02
C THR A 22 -13.73 6.05 -1.54
N ASP A 23 -13.37 7.14 -2.20
CA ASP A 23 -13.13 7.24 -3.65
C ASP A 23 -11.69 6.86 -4.03
N LEU A 24 -10.83 6.61 -3.03
CA LEU A 24 -9.47 6.18 -3.30
C LEU A 24 -9.45 4.79 -3.92
N PRO A 25 -8.59 4.59 -4.94
CA PRO A 25 -8.25 3.26 -5.41
C PRO A 25 -7.78 2.41 -4.22
N ASN A 26 -8.43 1.27 -4.09
CA ASN A 26 -8.21 0.36 -2.99
C ASN A 26 -8.06 -1.06 -3.54
N ALA A 27 -7.16 -1.81 -2.93
CA ALA A 27 -7.06 -3.24 -3.13
C ALA A 27 -7.76 -3.96 -2.00
N THR A 28 -8.42 -5.07 -2.32
CA THR A 28 -8.96 -5.97 -1.30
C THR A 28 -8.13 -7.23 -1.25
N TRP A 29 -7.63 -7.57 -0.07
CA TRP A 29 -6.90 -8.80 0.19
C TRP A 29 -7.31 -9.41 1.53
N ASN A 30 -7.66 -10.70 1.52
CA ASN A 30 -8.08 -11.44 2.72
C ASN A 30 -9.16 -10.74 3.57
N ARG A 31 -10.22 -10.22 2.90
CA ARG A 31 -11.30 -9.40 3.50
C ARG A 31 -10.85 -8.08 4.14
N ARG A 32 -9.61 -7.65 3.91
CA ARG A 32 -9.09 -6.35 4.34
C ARG A 32 -8.97 -5.43 3.14
N ARG A 33 -9.10 -4.13 3.38
CA ARG A 33 -9.03 -3.09 2.36
C ARG A 33 -7.76 -2.28 2.53
N PHE A 34 -7.02 -2.08 1.44
CA PHE A 34 -5.74 -1.40 1.44
C PHE A 34 -5.77 -0.27 0.42
N VAL A 35 -5.24 0.89 0.79
CA VAL A 35 -5.07 2.04 -0.11
C VAL A 35 -3.60 2.44 -0.16
N LEU A 36 -3.19 3.14 -1.21
CA LEU A 36 -1.83 3.66 -1.31
C LEU A 36 -1.58 4.78 -0.28
N GLU A 37 -0.53 4.66 0.52
CA GLU A 37 -0.14 5.67 1.54
C GLU A 37 -0.01 7.07 0.91
N LYS A 38 0.63 7.15 -0.27
CA LYS A 38 0.87 8.41 -0.97
C LYS A 38 -0.42 9.12 -1.38
N GLN A 39 -1.45 8.36 -1.78
CA GLN A 39 -2.73 8.91 -2.22
C GLN A 39 -3.56 9.34 -1.02
N LEU A 40 -3.59 8.51 0.03
CA LEU A 40 -4.33 8.78 1.25
C LEU A 40 -3.85 10.05 1.96
N HIS A 41 -2.55 10.18 2.17
CA HIS A 41 -2.00 11.37 2.81
C HIS A 41 -1.74 12.51 1.82
N ARG A 42 -1.96 12.31 0.52
CA ARG A 42 -1.57 13.23 -0.56
C ARG A 42 -0.12 13.72 -0.42
N LYS A 43 0.76 12.81 0.00
CA LYS A 43 2.18 13.07 0.24
C LYS A 43 3.01 12.41 -0.84
N LYS A 44 4.22 12.94 -1.06
CA LYS A 44 5.22 12.25 -1.86
C LYS A 44 5.49 10.88 -1.24
N THR A 45 5.63 9.86 -2.09
CA THR A 45 6.08 8.54 -1.68
C THR A 45 7.37 8.67 -0.87
N ARG A 46 7.50 7.85 0.17
CA ARG A 46 8.73 7.79 0.97
C ARG A 46 9.93 7.45 0.08
N SER A 47 10.89 8.36 0.00
CA SER A 47 12.17 8.14 -0.68
C SER A 47 12.99 7.09 0.07
N SER A 48 12.74 5.82 -0.21
CA SER A 48 13.44 4.69 0.40
C SER A 48 13.78 3.67 -0.67
N TRP A 49 14.97 3.07 -0.63
CA TRP A 49 15.39 2.07 -1.63
C TRP A 49 14.42 0.89 -1.71
N ILE A 50 13.76 0.56 -0.59
CA ILE A 50 12.81 -0.52 -0.49
C ILE A 50 11.51 -0.28 -1.28
N GLN A 51 11.22 0.97 -1.65
CA GLN A 51 10.10 1.30 -2.55
C GLN A 51 10.26 0.68 -3.94
N ASN A 52 11.50 0.34 -4.34
CA ASN A 52 11.75 -0.31 -5.63
C ASN A 52 11.36 -1.79 -5.61
N HIS A 53 11.20 -2.36 -4.42
CA HIS A 53 10.90 -3.78 -4.21
C HIS A 53 9.46 -4.03 -3.77
N GLY A 54 8.65 -2.98 -3.64
CA GLY A 54 7.29 -3.10 -3.12
C GLY A 54 6.63 -1.75 -2.88
N ILE A 55 5.36 -1.79 -2.47
CA ILE A 55 4.52 -0.59 -2.35
C ILE A 55 4.11 -0.32 -0.90
N PHE A 56 3.95 0.96 -0.58
CA PHE A 56 3.44 1.40 0.71
C PHE A 56 1.91 1.52 0.70
N LEU A 57 1.30 0.86 1.67
CA LEU A 57 -0.13 0.68 1.81
C LEU A 57 -0.60 1.13 3.18
N VAL A 58 -1.87 1.47 3.31
CA VAL A 58 -2.53 1.70 4.58
C VAL A 58 -3.79 0.85 4.62
N GLU A 59 -3.98 0.13 5.73
CA GLU A 59 -5.18 -0.67 5.95
C GLU A 59 -6.34 0.23 6.39
N LEU A 60 -7.48 0.09 5.72
CA LEU A 60 -8.72 0.78 6.05
C LEU A 60 -9.73 -0.18 6.68
N ASP A 61 -10.52 0.34 7.60
CA ASP A 61 -11.70 -0.33 8.17
C ASP A 61 -12.84 -0.40 7.15
N CYS A 62 -13.88 -1.16 7.50
CA CYS A 62 -15.16 -1.25 6.80
C CYS A 62 -15.78 0.14 6.57
N ASP A 63 -15.63 1.05 7.54
CA ASP A 63 -16.11 2.43 7.48
C ASP A 63 -15.19 3.38 6.70
N GLY A 64 -14.12 2.87 6.07
CA GLY A 64 -13.16 3.69 5.33
C GLY A 64 -12.26 4.56 6.21
N LYS A 65 -12.16 4.24 7.50
CA LYS A 65 -11.18 4.87 8.42
C LYS A 65 -9.84 4.16 8.35
N GLU A 66 -8.75 4.89 8.49
CA GLU A 66 -7.43 4.28 8.66
C GLU A 66 -7.38 3.44 9.94
N LEU A 67 -7.17 2.13 9.80
CA LEU A 67 -7.06 1.21 10.93
C LEU A 67 -5.68 1.29 11.59
N LYS A 68 -4.61 1.37 10.80
CA LYS A 68 -3.23 1.17 11.28
C LYS A 68 -2.18 1.95 10.50
N ALA A 69 -0.98 1.98 11.11
CA ALA A 69 0.26 2.47 10.53
C ALA A 69 0.53 1.89 9.13
N ALA A 70 1.19 2.69 8.30
CA ALA A 70 1.60 2.29 6.97
C ALA A 70 2.31 0.93 6.96
N LEU A 71 1.94 0.13 5.97
CA LEU A 71 2.46 -1.19 5.66
C LEU A 71 3.28 -1.09 4.37
N TRP A 72 4.20 -2.01 4.19
CA TRP A 72 4.93 -2.22 2.96
C TRP A 72 4.65 -3.64 2.49
N SER A 73 4.20 -3.78 1.25
CA SER A 73 3.98 -5.07 0.60
C SER A 73 5.11 -5.37 -0.36
N CYS A 74 5.72 -6.55 -0.22
CA CYS A 74 6.75 -7.01 -1.15
C CYS A 74 6.11 -7.38 -2.51
N ARG A 75 6.60 -6.77 -3.60
CA ARG A 75 6.12 -7.04 -4.96
C ARG A 75 6.25 -8.51 -5.33
N ARG A 76 7.39 -9.14 -5.02
CA ARG A 76 7.64 -10.55 -5.36
C ARG A 76 6.64 -11.51 -4.70
N CYS A 77 6.33 -11.27 -3.43
CA CYS A 77 5.36 -12.09 -2.70
C CYS A 77 3.93 -11.83 -3.18
N ASP A 78 3.62 -10.59 -3.52
CA ASP A 78 2.34 -10.20 -4.08
C ASP A 78 2.10 -10.83 -5.47
N GLU A 79 3.11 -10.84 -6.34
CA GLU A 79 3.10 -11.54 -7.64
C GLU A 79 2.96 -13.06 -7.48
N ALA A 80 3.54 -13.63 -6.42
CA ALA A 80 3.38 -15.04 -6.06
C ALA A 80 1.97 -15.39 -5.52
N GLY A 81 1.09 -14.40 -5.37
CA GLY A 81 -0.27 -14.59 -4.86
C GLY A 81 -0.34 -14.72 -3.33
N SER A 82 0.73 -14.38 -2.61
CA SER A 82 0.76 -14.35 -1.15
C SER A 82 1.48 -13.09 -0.66
N PRO A 83 0.87 -11.89 -0.80
CA PRO A 83 1.48 -10.64 -0.37
C PRO A 83 1.83 -10.67 1.12
N GLU A 84 3.13 -10.52 1.40
CA GLU A 84 3.63 -10.30 2.74
C GLU A 84 3.62 -8.82 3.06
N LEU A 85 2.94 -8.46 4.15
CA LEU A 85 2.76 -7.10 4.61
C LEU A 85 3.64 -6.86 5.86
N PHE A 86 4.51 -5.87 5.79
CA PHE A 86 5.42 -5.50 6.86
C PHE A 86 5.12 -4.08 7.35
N GLY A 87 5.32 -3.78 8.63
CA GLY A 87 5.09 -2.43 9.15
C GLY A 87 6.13 -1.42 8.64
N ALA A 88 5.70 -0.38 7.93
CA ALA A 88 6.59 0.68 7.39
C ALA A 88 7.18 1.61 8.47
N LYS A 89 6.79 1.45 9.74
CA LYS A 89 7.40 2.17 10.88
C LYS A 89 8.80 1.64 11.20
N ALA A 90 9.04 0.34 10.99
CA ALA A 90 10.32 -0.29 11.20
C ALA A 90 10.68 -1.11 9.96
N THR A 91 11.57 -0.58 9.12
CA THR A 91 11.98 -1.22 7.86
C THR A 91 12.85 -2.46 8.08
N SER A 92 13.31 -2.75 9.30
CA SER A 92 14.19 -3.89 9.60
C SER A 92 13.63 -5.24 9.15
N ALA A 93 12.34 -5.49 9.36
CA ALA A 93 11.69 -6.73 8.93
C ALA A 93 11.63 -6.85 7.40
N SER A 94 11.25 -5.76 6.72
CA SER A 94 11.19 -5.68 5.26
C SER A 94 12.59 -5.85 4.64
N ILE A 95 13.62 -5.28 5.25
CA ILE A 95 15.01 -5.42 4.82
C ILE A 95 15.48 -6.87 5.00
N SER A 96 15.17 -7.49 6.15
CA SER A 96 15.55 -8.88 6.40
C SER A 96 14.86 -9.85 5.44
N HIS A 97 13.63 -9.55 5.02
CA HIS A 97 12.90 -10.35 4.04
C HIS A 97 13.52 -10.25 2.63
N LEU A 98 14.12 -9.11 2.28
CA LEU A 98 14.75 -8.89 0.97
C LEU A 98 16.20 -9.41 0.87
N ARG A 99 16.79 -9.85 1.98
CA ARG A 99 18.17 -10.38 2.03
C ARG A 99 18.27 -11.78 1.45
#